data_AF-A0A7K8Z109-F1
#
_entry.id   AF-A0A7K8Z109-F1
#
_cell.length_a   1.000
_cell.length_b   1.000
_cell.length_c   1.000
_cell.angle_alpha   90.00
_cell.angle_beta   90.00
_cell.angle_gamma   90.00
#
_symmetry.space_group_name_H-M   'P 1'
#
loop_
_entity.id
_entity.type
_entity.pdbx_description
1 polymer ?
#
loop_
_entity_poly.entity_id
_entity_poly.type
_entity_poly.pdbx_seq_one_letter_code
_entity_poly.pdbx_strand_id
1 'polypeptide(L)'
;QDARLYEEWKWFRCPTLPEVLAEFPSVALPAALLLSQLPLLQPRYYSISSAPGAHPGEIHLTVAVVTYHSENGQGPLHYGVCSTWLARLQPGDTVPAFIRGASSGPPSPSSARGRECPQLLRGSGTGVAPFRSFWQHRLHLLRTEGGPLGPMVLVFGCRSSALDHIYREEMEQAREQGALSQVLTAFSRQPGTPK
;
A
#
# COMPACT_ATOMS: atom_id res chain seq x y z
N GLN A 1 33.59 -9.83 19.47
CA GLN A 1 32.66 -9.21 20.45
C GLN A 1 31.94 -8.08 19.74
N ASP A 2 30.64 -8.08 19.50
CA ASP A 2 29.68 -9.17 19.55
C ASP A 2 28.54 -8.81 18.58
N ALA A 3 28.78 -9.02 17.27
CA ALA A 3 27.81 -8.71 16.23
C ALA A 3 26.47 -9.44 16.45
N ARG A 4 26.52 -10.59 17.12
CA ARG A 4 25.33 -11.36 17.48
C ARG A 4 24.51 -10.64 18.56
N LEU A 5 25.13 -10.16 19.64
CA LEU A 5 24.41 -9.37 20.66
C LEU A 5 23.79 -8.10 20.07
N TYR A 6 24.50 -7.42 19.16
CA TYR A 6 23.93 -6.27 18.46
C TYR A 6 22.72 -6.63 17.61
N GLU A 7 22.79 -7.70 16.81
CA GLU A 7 21.65 -8.14 16.00
C GLU A 7 20.47 -8.59 16.87
N GLU A 8 20.73 -9.32 17.96
CA GLU A 8 19.70 -9.73 18.92
C GLU A 8 19.02 -8.49 19.56
N TRP A 9 19.79 -7.52 20.05
CA TRP A 9 19.26 -6.27 20.61
C TRP A 9 18.47 -5.47 19.56
N LYS A 10 19.01 -5.30 18.35
CA LYS A 10 18.37 -4.55 17.27
C LYS A 10 17.04 -5.16 16.84
N TRP A 11 16.97 -6.47 16.61
CA TRP A 11 15.75 -7.12 16.14
C TRP A 11 14.72 -7.32 17.25
N PHE A 12 15.17 -7.55 18.48
CA PHE A 12 14.26 -7.70 19.61
C PHE A 12 13.63 -6.36 20.02
N ARG A 13 14.42 -5.29 20.09
CA ARG A 13 13.96 -3.99 20.58
C ARG A 13 13.51 -3.02 19.49
N CYS A 14 14.03 -3.16 18.27
CA CYS A 14 13.82 -2.21 17.17
C CYS A 14 13.96 -0.73 17.59
N PRO A 15 15.01 -0.34 18.34
CA PRO A 15 14.99 0.91 19.08
C PRO A 15 15.13 2.12 18.15
N THR A 16 14.36 3.16 18.46
CA THR A 16 14.53 4.50 17.92
C THR A 16 15.68 5.20 18.61
N LEU A 17 16.28 6.20 17.96
CA LEU A 17 17.38 6.96 18.54
C LEU A 17 17.04 7.57 19.92
N PRO A 18 15.85 8.17 20.17
CA PRO A 18 15.48 8.60 21.51
C PRO A 18 15.46 7.48 22.55
N GLU A 19 15.01 6.27 22.19
CA GLU A 19 15.03 5.11 23.08
C GLU A 19 16.46 4.67 23.40
N VAL A 20 17.37 4.70 22.42
CA VAL A 20 18.80 4.44 22.65
C VAL A 20 19.40 5.44 23.64
N LEU A 21 19.10 6.75 23.47
CA LEU A 21 19.61 7.78 24.38
C LEU A 21 18.99 7.69 25.80
N ALA A 22 17.75 7.21 25.91
CA ALA A 22 17.11 6.95 27.19
C ALA A 22 17.72 5.71 27.89
N GLU A 23 18.08 4.67 27.13
CA GLU A 23 18.74 3.47 27.65
C GLU A 23 20.19 3.76 28.09
N PHE A 24 20.89 4.64 27.38
CA PHE A 24 22.28 5.02 27.65
C PHE A 24 22.41 6.51 27.98
N PRO A 25 21.93 6.97 29.16
CA PRO A 25 21.85 8.40 29.50
C PRO A 25 23.23 9.07 29.69
N SER A 26 24.31 8.30 29.82
CA SER A 26 25.68 8.82 29.87
C SER A 26 26.20 9.28 28.51
N VAL A 27 25.52 8.93 27.42
CA VAL A 27 25.90 9.33 26.06
C VAL A 27 25.58 10.81 25.84
N ALA A 28 26.62 11.65 25.90
CA ALA A 28 26.52 13.05 25.51
C ALA A 28 26.63 13.16 23.98
N LEU A 29 25.50 13.28 23.29
CA LEU A 29 25.45 13.31 21.82
C LEU A 29 25.38 14.75 21.28
N PRO A 30 26.44 15.28 20.62
CA PRO A 30 26.41 16.63 20.06
C PRO A 30 25.44 16.72 18.88
N ALA A 31 24.69 17.83 18.79
CA ALA A 31 23.73 18.06 17.70
C ALA A 31 24.37 18.00 16.31
N ALA A 32 25.60 18.49 16.16
CA ALA A 32 26.34 18.42 14.89
C ALA A 32 26.64 16.98 14.45
N LEU A 33 26.87 16.07 15.40
CA LEU A 33 27.08 14.65 15.09
C LEU A 33 25.77 14.03 14.58
N LEU A 34 24.64 14.35 15.23
CA LEU A 34 23.32 13.90 14.77
C LEU A 34 23.02 14.34 13.35
N LEU A 35 23.21 15.63 13.05
CA LEU A 35 22.89 16.20 11.74
C LEU A 35 23.81 15.68 10.62
N SER A 36 25.04 15.26 10.94
CA SER A 36 26.00 14.77 9.96
C SER A 36 25.99 13.25 9.75
N GLN A 37 25.58 12.47 10.76
CA GLN A 37 25.64 11.00 10.70
C GLN A 37 24.30 10.34 10.43
N LEU A 38 23.16 11.01 10.68
CA LEU A 38 21.86 10.42 10.39
C LEU A 38 21.60 10.35 8.88
N PRO A 39 21.03 9.24 8.39
CA PRO A 39 20.63 9.14 6.99
C PRO A 39 19.50 10.13 6.69
N LEU A 40 19.50 10.67 5.49
CA LEU A 40 18.39 11.50 5.01
C LEU A 40 17.08 10.72 5.03
N LEU A 41 15.98 11.41 5.36
CA LEU A 41 14.66 10.83 5.36
C LEU A 41 14.29 10.35 3.95
N GLN A 42 14.19 9.03 3.79
CA GLN A 42 13.87 8.42 2.50
C GLN A 42 12.38 8.53 2.16
N PRO A 43 12.00 8.74 0.90
CA PRO A 43 10.60 8.70 0.46
C PRO A 43 10.04 7.28 0.59
N ARG A 44 8.71 7.17 0.77
CA ARG A 44 8.00 5.90 0.74
C ARG A 44 7.15 5.82 -0.52
N TYR A 45 7.23 4.68 -1.21
CA TYR A 45 6.49 4.46 -2.44
C TYR A 45 5.15 3.80 -2.14
N TYR A 46 4.11 4.30 -2.80
CA TYR A 46 2.76 3.75 -2.77
C TYR A 46 2.27 3.60 -4.20
N SER A 47 1.60 2.48 -4.49
CA SER A 47 0.92 2.32 -5.78
C SER A 47 -0.27 3.27 -5.85
N ILE A 48 -0.35 4.06 -6.93
CA ILE A 48 -1.49 4.92 -7.21
C ILE A 48 -2.73 4.04 -7.42
N SER A 49 -3.80 4.37 -6.72
CA SER A 49 -5.07 3.63 -6.73
C SER A 49 -6.21 4.38 -7.42
N SER A 50 -5.88 5.41 -8.22
CA SER A 50 -6.80 6.13 -9.10
C SER A 50 -6.40 6.03 -10.58
N ALA A 51 -7.38 6.06 -11.48
CA ALA A 51 -7.15 6.24 -12.90
C ALA A 51 -7.22 7.73 -13.29
N PRO A 52 -6.26 8.28 -14.06
CA PRO A 52 -6.24 9.70 -14.41
C PRO A 52 -7.45 10.13 -15.26
N GLY A 53 -8.01 9.24 -16.08
CA GLY A 53 -9.24 9.52 -16.84
C GLY A 53 -10.50 9.55 -15.96
N ALA A 54 -10.52 8.81 -14.85
CA ALA A 54 -11.64 8.80 -13.91
C ALA A 54 -11.55 9.95 -12.90
N HIS A 55 -10.33 10.35 -12.54
CA HIS A 55 -10.04 11.38 -11.52
C HIS A 55 -8.96 12.37 -12.04
N PRO A 56 -9.31 13.28 -12.96
CA PRO A 56 -8.35 14.25 -13.49
C PRO A 56 -7.83 15.19 -12.40
N GLY A 57 -6.51 15.32 -12.28
CA GLY A 57 -5.87 16.19 -11.28
C GLY A 57 -5.77 15.60 -9.87
N GLU A 58 -6.21 14.36 -9.66
CA GLU A 58 -6.22 13.70 -8.35
C GLU A 58 -5.34 12.44 -8.33
N ILE A 59 -4.70 12.18 -7.19
CA ILE A 59 -3.94 10.96 -6.93
C ILE A 59 -4.51 10.31 -5.68
N HIS A 60 -5.02 9.08 -5.82
CA HIS A 60 -5.48 8.29 -4.68
C HIS A 60 -4.40 7.29 -4.28
N LEU A 61 -4.27 7.04 -2.98
CA LEU A 61 -3.39 6.03 -2.41
C LEU A 61 -4.18 5.09 -1.51
N THR A 62 -3.78 3.83 -1.45
CA THR A 62 -4.29 2.86 -0.46
C THR A 62 -3.17 2.52 0.51
N VAL A 63 -3.28 3.01 1.75
CA VAL A 63 -2.17 2.99 2.72
C VAL A 63 -2.52 2.10 3.91
N ALA A 64 -1.72 1.07 4.15
CA ALA A 64 -1.77 0.32 5.40
C ALA A 64 -1.08 1.14 6.49
N VAL A 65 -1.80 1.45 7.57
CA VAL A 65 -1.23 2.15 8.72
C VAL A 65 -0.40 1.17 9.53
N VAL A 66 0.93 1.38 9.52
CA VAL A 66 1.87 0.50 10.22
C VAL A 66 2.02 0.94 11.67
N THR A 67 1.63 0.06 12.59
CA THR A 67 1.88 0.17 14.03
C THR A 67 2.22 -1.19 14.59
N TYR A 68 3.22 -1.28 15.47
CA TYR A 68 3.63 -2.55 16.07
C TYR A 68 4.26 -2.31 17.45
N HIS A 69 4.12 -3.27 18.34
CA HIS A 69 4.86 -3.29 19.60
C HIS A 69 6.21 -3.99 19.38
N SER A 70 7.29 -3.43 19.94
CA SER A 70 8.58 -4.11 20.01
C SER A 70 8.58 -5.21 21.09
N GLU A 71 9.71 -5.90 21.28
CA GLU A 71 9.91 -6.92 22.33
C GLU A 71 8.80 -7.98 22.36
N ASN A 72 8.47 -8.54 21.19
CA ASN A 72 7.42 -9.55 21.02
C ASN A 72 6.04 -9.13 21.56
N GLY A 73 5.72 -7.84 21.52
CA GLY A 73 4.42 -7.32 21.94
C GLY A 73 4.39 -6.72 23.34
N GLN A 74 5.49 -6.82 24.10
CA GLN A 74 5.57 -6.27 25.47
C GLN A 74 6.25 -4.90 25.53
N GLY A 75 6.95 -4.51 24.46
CA GLY A 75 7.67 -3.25 24.38
C GLY A 75 6.78 -2.06 23.99
N PRO A 76 7.39 -0.87 23.85
CA PRO A 76 6.69 0.32 23.40
C PRO A 76 6.05 0.15 22.01
N LEU A 77 4.98 0.93 21.79
CA LEU A 77 4.30 0.99 20.50
C LEU A 77 5.07 1.89 19.53
N HIS A 78 5.48 1.32 18.41
CA HIS A 78 6.19 2.00 17.32
C HIS A 78 5.27 2.28 16.14
N TYR A 79 5.55 3.40 15.46
CA TYR A 79 4.72 3.94 14.38
C TYR A 79 5.51 4.01 13.08
N GLY A 80 4.94 3.50 11.99
CA GLY A 80 5.49 3.70 10.66
C GLY A 80 5.45 5.17 10.28
N VAL A 81 6.62 5.77 10.03
CA VAL A 81 6.78 7.22 9.82
C VAL A 81 5.81 7.77 8.78
N CYS A 82 5.91 7.30 7.53
CA CYS A 82 5.09 7.85 6.43
C CYS A 82 3.61 7.44 6.52
N SER A 83 3.31 6.19 6.86
CA SER A 83 1.91 5.71 6.92
C SER A 83 1.10 6.41 8.02
N THR A 84 1.70 6.68 9.18
CA THR A 84 1.02 7.38 10.29
C THR A 84 1.04 8.88 10.12
N TRP A 85 2.02 9.44 9.41
CA TRP A 85 1.96 10.83 8.96
C TRP A 85 0.80 11.05 7.99
N LEU A 86 0.68 10.22 6.94
CA LEU A 86 -0.45 10.28 6.00
C LEU A 86 -1.80 10.14 6.69
N ALA A 87 -1.92 9.25 7.68
CA ALA A 87 -3.16 9.05 8.43
C ALA A 87 -3.57 10.24 9.32
N ARG A 88 -2.67 11.19 9.57
CA ARG A 88 -2.93 12.38 10.40
C ARG A 88 -3.19 13.65 9.60
N LEU A 89 -2.95 13.63 8.30
CA LEU A 89 -3.16 14.78 7.42
C LEU A 89 -4.61 15.24 7.45
N GLN A 90 -4.79 16.55 7.33
CA GLN A 90 -6.07 17.22 7.20
C GLN A 90 -6.23 17.79 5.78
N PRO A 91 -7.47 17.98 5.29
CA PRO A 91 -7.71 18.69 4.04
C PRO A 91 -7.03 20.07 4.04
N GLY A 92 -6.22 20.34 3.00
CA GLY A 92 -5.43 21.56 2.87
C GLY A 92 -3.94 21.40 3.22
N ASP A 93 -3.54 20.29 3.86
CA ASP A 93 -2.13 20.02 4.14
C ASP A 93 -1.34 19.78 2.83
N THR A 94 -0.10 20.26 2.83
CA THR A 94 0.82 20.07 1.69
C THR A 94 1.54 18.72 1.80
N VAL A 95 1.53 17.94 0.72
CA VAL A 95 2.20 16.63 0.63
C VAL A 95 3.32 16.70 -0.41
N PRO A 96 4.61 16.75 0.01
CA PRO A 96 5.73 16.63 -0.91
C PRO A 96 5.78 15.22 -1.52
N ALA A 97 5.58 15.13 -2.83
CA ALA A 97 5.56 13.86 -3.54
C ALA A 97 6.12 13.99 -4.95
N PHE A 98 6.49 12.87 -5.54
CA PHE A 98 6.89 12.77 -6.94
C PHE A 98 6.33 11.47 -7.54
N ILE A 99 6.12 11.47 -8.85
CA ILE A 99 5.63 10.29 -9.57
C ILE A 99 6.83 9.51 -10.08
N ARG A 100 6.84 8.20 -9.80
CA ARG A 100 7.80 7.25 -10.37
C ARG A 100 7.04 6.28 -11.26
N GLY A 101 7.32 6.31 -12.57
CA GLY A 101 6.75 5.36 -13.52
C GLY A 101 7.19 3.92 -13.21
N ALA A 102 6.29 2.96 -13.35
CA ALA A 102 6.62 1.55 -13.27
C ALA A 102 7.26 1.09 -14.59
N SER A 103 8.51 0.64 -14.55
CA SER A 103 9.26 0.15 -15.72
C SER A 103 8.79 -1.20 -16.26
N SER A 104 7.92 -1.90 -15.52
CA SER A 104 7.37 -3.22 -15.86
C SER A 104 5.87 -3.25 -15.54
N GLY A 105 5.07 -2.62 -16.41
CA GLY A 105 3.62 -2.78 -16.42
C GLY A 105 3.18 -3.73 -17.55
N PRO A 106 1.94 -4.27 -17.51
CA PRO A 106 1.36 -4.96 -18.66
C PRO A 106 1.43 -4.07 -19.92
N PRO A 107 1.43 -4.65 -21.14
CA PRO A 107 1.51 -3.91 -22.38
C PRO A 107 0.46 -2.80 -22.45
N SER A 108 0.82 -1.69 -23.10
CA SER A 108 -0.01 -0.49 -23.17
C SER A 108 -1.46 -0.82 -23.56
N PRO A 109 -2.45 -0.47 -22.71
CA PRO A 109 -3.88 -0.68 -22.98
C PRO A 109 -4.39 0.05 -24.23
N SER A 110 -3.58 0.92 -24.84
CA SER A 110 -3.92 1.70 -26.03
C SER A 110 -3.75 0.95 -27.35
N SER A 111 -3.17 -0.25 -27.37
CA SER A 111 -3.18 -1.10 -28.56
C SER A 111 -4.46 -1.94 -28.62
N ALA A 112 -5.04 -2.14 -29.80
CA ALA A 112 -6.23 -2.99 -29.96
C ALA A 112 -6.02 -4.41 -29.39
N ARG A 113 -4.83 -4.99 -29.61
CA ARG A 113 -4.41 -6.25 -28.99
C ARG A 113 -4.28 -6.18 -27.46
N GLY A 114 -3.92 -5.03 -26.91
CA GLY A 114 -3.84 -4.79 -25.47
C GLY A 114 -5.20 -4.69 -24.80
N ARG A 115 -6.20 -4.10 -25.50
CA ARG A 115 -7.58 -3.98 -24.97
C ARG A 115 -8.29 -5.30 -24.78
N GLU A 116 -8.10 -6.21 -25.73
CA GLU A 116 -8.78 -7.52 -25.74
C GLU A 116 -7.97 -8.62 -25.01
N CYS A 117 -6.74 -8.31 -24.58
CA CYS A 117 -5.91 -9.26 -23.84
C CYS A 117 -6.55 -9.60 -22.47
N PRO A 118 -6.74 -10.89 -22.15
CA PRO A 118 -7.16 -11.32 -20.82
C PRO A 118 -6.18 -10.89 -19.72
N GLN A 119 -6.70 -10.43 -18.59
CA GLN A 119 -5.90 -9.98 -17.45
C GLN A 119 -6.28 -10.75 -16.18
N LEU A 120 -5.28 -11.32 -15.50
CA LEU A 120 -5.44 -11.92 -14.17
C LEU A 120 -4.70 -11.07 -13.14
N LEU A 121 -5.47 -10.45 -12.25
CA LEU A 121 -4.97 -9.56 -11.21
C LEU A 121 -4.97 -10.31 -9.88
N ARG A 122 -3.86 -10.26 -9.14
CA ARG A 122 -3.76 -10.90 -7.81
C ARG A 122 -3.26 -9.89 -6.80
N GLY A 123 -4.08 -9.58 -5.81
CA GLY A 123 -3.74 -8.64 -4.73
C GLY A 123 -4.39 -9.02 -3.42
N SER A 124 -3.64 -8.97 -2.32
CA SER A 124 -4.19 -9.16 -0.97
C SER A 124 -4.03 -7.89 -0.14
N GLY A 125 -5.05 -7.55 0.66
CA GLY A 125 -5.10 -6.30 1.41
C GLY A 125 -4.76 -5.10 0.53
N THR A 126 -3.82 -4.26 0.96
CA THR A 126 -3.37 -3.08 0.19
C THR A 126 -2.65 -3.41 -1.11
N GLY A 127 -2.31 -4.68 -1.37
CA GLY A 127 -1.83 -5.13 -2.68
C GLY A 127 -2.84 -4.94 -3.82
N VAL A 128 -4.11 -4.65 -3.50
CA VAL A 128 -5.14 -4.31 -4.50
C VAL A 128 -5.02 -2.88 -5.05
N ALA A 129 -4.22 -2.01 -4.41
CA ALA A 129 -4.10 -0.60 -4.75
C ALA A 129 -3.92 -0.31 -6.26
N PRO A 130 -2.94 -0.90 -6.98
CA PRO A 130 -2.80 -0.60 -8.40
C PRO A 130 -3.99 -1.11 -9.23
N PHE A 131 -4.62 -2.21 -8.83
CA PHE A 131 -5.76 -2.77 -9.56
C PHE A 131 -6.99 -1.88 -9.48
N ARG A 132 -7.12 -1.09 -8.40
CA ARG A 132 -8.16 -0.06 -8.33
C ARG A 132 -8.08 0.92 -9.49
N SER A 133 -6.87 1.38 -9.81
CA SER A 133 -6.66 2.21 -11.00
C SER A 133 -7.00 1.47 -12.30
N PHE A 134 -6.79 0.15 -12.37
CA PHE A 134 -7.05 -0.62 -13.59
C PHE A 134 -8.55 -0.76 -13.87
N TRP A 135 -9.37 -1.13 -12.87
CA TRP A 135 -10.81 -1.22 -13.09
C TRP A 135 -11.44 0.16 -13.28
N GLN A 136 -10.96 1.20 -12.58
CA GLN A 136 -11.39 2.57 -12.83
C GLN A 136 -11.07 3.04 -14.26
N HIS A 137 -9.89 2.70 -14.77
CA HIS A 137 -9.53 3.02 -16.16
C HIS A 137 -10.44 2.31 -17.15
N ARG A 138 -10.75 1.03 -16.93
CA ARG A 138 -11.69 0.29 -17.78
C ARG A 138 -13.11 0.83 -17.73
N LEU A 139 -13.60 1.19 -16.54
CA LEU A 139 -14.88 1.87 -16.38
C LEU A 139 -14.92 3.18 -17.16
N HIS A 140 -13.83 3.95 -17.14
CA HIS A 140 -13.72 5.16 -17.95
C HIS A 140 -13.78 4.83 -19.45
N LEU A 141 -13.00 3.88 -19.95
CA LEU A 141 -13.00 3.47 -21.37
C LEU A 141 -14.39 3.01 -21.84
N LEU A 142 -15.10 2.22 -21.03
CA LEU A 142 -16.46 1.76 -21.34
C LEU A 142 -17.44 2.93 -21.49
N ARG A 143 -17.24 4.02 -20.73
CA ARG A 143 -18.11 5.21 -20.78
C ARG A 143 -17.76 6.16 -21.92
N THR A 144 -16.48 6.32 -22.24
CA THR A 144 -16.01 7.39 -23.15
C THR A 144 -15.72 6.90 -24.56
N GLU A 145 -15.20 5.69 -24.72
CA GLU A 145 -14.76 5.18 -26.02
C GLU A 145 -15.58 3.97 -26.49
N GLY A 146 -16.14 3.20 -25.55
CA GLY A 146 -16.81 1.94 -25.86
C GLY A 146 -15.88 0.88 -26.45
N GLY A 147 -16.46 -0.12 -27.10
CA GLY A 147 -15.73 -1.22 -27.74
C GLY A 147 -15.44 -2.41 -26.81
N PRO A 148 -15.00 -3.54 -27.38
CA PRO A 148 -14.75 -4.76 -26.62
C PRO A 148 -13.54 -4.59 -25.69
N LEU A 149 -13.66 -5.13 -24.48
CA LEU A 149 -12.55 -5.27 -23.55
C LEU A 149 -12.38 -6.75 -23.20
N GLY A 150 -11.12 -7.21 -23.16
CA GLY A 150 -10.78 -8.57 -22.77
C GLY A 150 -11.15 -8.85 -21.31
N PRO A 151 -11.40 -10.10 -20.91
CA PRO A 151 -11.80 -10.42 -19.54
C PRO A 151 -10.73 -9.99 -18.53
N MET A 152 -11.16 -9.43 -17.40
CA MET A 152 -10.28 -9.06 -16.28
C MET A 152 -10.77 -9.74 -15.00
N VAL A 153 -10.01 -10.72 -14.52
CA VAL A 153 -10.30 -11.46 -13.31
C VAL A 153 -9.47 -10.91 -12.16
N LEU A 154 -10.11 -10.53 -11.06
CA LEU A 154 -9.46 -10.16 -9.81
C LEU A 154 -9.50 -11.30 -8.81
N VAL A 155 -8.35 -11.72 -8.31
CA VAL A 155 -8.20 -12.61 -7.15
C VAL A 155 -7.77 -11.75 -5.97
N PHE A 156 -8.73 -11.43 -5.11
CA PHE A 156 -8.55 -10.63 -3.90
C PHE A 156 -8.41 -11.50 -2.65
N GLY A 157 -7.60 -11.07 -1.69
CA GLY A 157 -7.43 -11.78 -0.41
C GLY A 157 -7.43 -10.85 0.79
N CYS A 158 -8.16 -11.21 1.84
CA CYS A 158 -8.16 -10.47 3.10
C CYS A 158 -8.36 -11.41 4.31
N ARG A 159 -8.47 -10.87 5.53
CA ARG A 159 -8.70 -11.67 6.74
C ARG A 159 -10.15 -12.14 6.80
N SER A 160 -11.11 -11.25 6.62
CA SER A 160 -12.53 -11.60 6.65
C SER A 160 -13.36 -10.61 5.86
N SER A 161 -14.55 -11.03 5.45
CA SER A 161 -15.46 -10.19 4.68
C SER A 161 -15.91 -8.92 5.40
N ALA A 162 -16.00 -8.96 6.74
CA ALA A 162 -16.53 -7.87 7.55
C ALA A 162 -15.47 -6.90 8.10
N LEU A 163 -14.18 -7.23 8.03
CA LEU A 163 -13.12 -6.43 8.66
C LEU A 163 -12.29 -5.65 7.64
N ASP A 164 -11.74 -6.32 6.63
CA ASP A 164 -10.68 -5.78 5.77
C ASP A 164 -10.91 -6.07 4.29
N HIS A 165 -12.17 -6.29 3.90
CA HIS A 165 -12.59 -6.35 2.50
C HIS A 165 -12.70 -4.94 1.89
N ILE A 166 -11.55 -4.27 1.77
CA ILE A 166 -11.47 -2.91 1.22
C ILE A 166 -11.96 -2.86 -0.23
N TYR A 167 -12.66 -1.78 -0.60
CA TYR A 167 -13.22 -1.54 -1.93
C TYR A 167 -14.24 -2.58 -2.42
N ARG A 168 -14.89 -3.33 -1.52
CA ARG A 168 -15.86 -4.37 -1.89
C ARG A 168 -16.94 -3.85 -2.82
N GLU A 169 -17.57 -2.72 -2.48
CA GLU A 169 -18.66 -2.13 -3.26
C GLU A 169 -18.17 -1.65 -4.63
N GLU A 170 -16.97 -1.09 -4.71
CA GLU A 170 -16.36 -0.70 -5.98
C GLU A 170 -16.06 -1.92 -6.87
N MET A 171 -15.61 -3.04 -6.30
CA MET A 171 -15.37 -4.28 -7.03
C MET A 171 -16.67 -4.89 -7.55
N GLU A 172 -17.73 -4.89 -6.73
CA GLU A 172 -19.06 -5.36 -7.12
C GLU A 172 -19.60 -4.50 -8.28
N GLN A 173 -19.53 -3.18 -8.15
CA GLN A 173 -19.93 -2.23 -9.19
C GLN A 173 -19.12 -2.39 -10.49
N ALA A 174 -17.80 -2.54 -10.37
CA ALA A 174 -16.92 -2.73 -11.52
C ALA A 174 -17.22 -4.03 -12.26
N ARG A 175 -17.64 -5.08 -11.54
CA ARG A 175 -18.09 -6.33 -12.14
C ARG A 175 -19.41 -6.17 -12.88
N GLU A 176 -20.39 -5.52 -12.26
CA GLU A 176 -21.71 -5.28 -12.86
C GLU A 176 -21.62 -4.43 -14.14
N GLN A 177 -20.71 -3.46 -14.17
CA GLN A 177 -20.47 -2.61 -15.34
C GLN A 177 -19.52 -3.24 -16.37
N GLY A 178 -19.06 -4.49 -16.17
CA GLY A 178 -18.22 -5.21 -17.14
C GLY A 178 -16.74 -4.80 -17.18
N ALA A 179 -16.29 -3.95 -16.25
CA ALA A 179 -14.86 -3.64 -16.11
C ALA A 179 -14.08 -4.83 -15.55
N LEU A 180 -14.67 -5.59 -14.62
CA LEU A 180 -14.17 -6.87 -14.12
C LEU A 180 -15.08 -8.00 -14.62
N SER A 181 -14.52 -9.05 -15.19
CA SER A 181 -15.31 -10.22 -15.59
C SER A 181 -15.62 -11.13 -14.40
N GLN A 182 -14.73 -11.20 -13.42
CA GLN A 182 -14.92 -12.00 -12.22
C GLN A 182 -14.09 -11.46 -11.06
N VAL A 183 -14.62 -11.60 -9.83
CA VAL A 183 -13.91 -11.32 -8.59
C VAL A 183 -13.95 -12.58 -7.73
N LEU A 184 -12.78 -13.13 -7.43
CA LEU A 184 -12.57 -14.27 -6.54
C LEU A 184 -11.98 -13.75 -5.24
N THR A 185 -12.65 -13.99 -4.11
CA THR A 185 -12.16 -13.52 -2.81
C THR A 185 -11.76 -14.70 -1.91
N ALA A 186 -10.57 -14.63 -1.34
CA ALA A 186 -10.07 -15.57 -0.36
C ALA A 186 -10.00 -14.93 1.04
N PHE A 187 -10.56 -15.60 2.04
CA PHE A 187 -10.53 -15.14 3.43
C PHE A 187 -9.62 -16.04 4.27
N SER A 188 -8.69 -15.45 5.01
CA SER A 188 -7.72 -16.20 5.82
C SER A 188 -8.15 -16.44 7.27
N ARG A 189 -9.16 -15.72 7.77
CA ARG A 189 -9.62 -15.72 9.17
C ARG A 189 -11.14 -15.55 9.28
N GLN A 190 -11.89 -16.05 8.30
CA GLN A 190 -13.35 -15.95 8.30
C GLN A 190 -13.95 -16.85 9.41
N PRO A 191 -14.75 -16.30 10.34
CA PRO A 191 -15.42 -17.11 11.36
C PRO A 191 -16.24 -18.24 10.73
N GLY A 192 -16.20 -19.43 11.33
CA GLY A 192 -16.97 -20.60 10.86
C GLY A 192 -16.38 -21.31 9.63
N THR A 193 -15.19 -20.92 9.17
CA THR A 193 -14.51 -21.57 8.04
C THR A 193 -13.28 -22.34 8.56
N PRO A 194 -13.13 -23.64 8.26
CA PRO A 194 -11.94 -24.39 8.66
C PRO A 194 -10.68 -23.82 7.98
N LYS A 195 -9.56 -23.89 8.69
CA LYS A 195 -8.24 -23.46 8.18
C LYS A 195 -7.69 -24.43 7.14
#